data_AF-A0A970B0F0-F1
#
_entry.id   AF-A0A970B0F0-F1
#
_cell.length_a   1.000
_cell.length_b   1.000
_cell.length_c   1.000
_cell.angle_alpha   90.00
_cell.angle_beta   90.00
_cell.angle_gamma   90.00
#
_symmetry.space_group_name_H-M   'P 1'
#
loop_
_entity.id
_entity.type
_entity.pdbx_description
1 polymer ?
#
loop_
_entity_poly.entity_id
_entity_poly.type
_entity_poly.pdbx_seq_one_letter_code
_entity_poly.pdbx_strand_id
1 'polypeptide(L)'
;MISLNLSKLVGKKETARIINDVAASIGIPIGIFNTEGKLLMGVDDEEVTERLPIKLSDEIVGWVSGGEKASGLATLLSFMSAKEIERKQLAEEILNK
;
A
#
# COMPACT_ATOMS: atom_id res chain seq x y z
N MET A 1 20.26 4.10 -0.85
CA MET A 1 19.17 3.10 -0.91
C MET A 1 17.87 3.88 -0.87
N ILE A 2 17.06 3.79 -1.93
CA ILE A 2 15.81 4.57 -2.02
C ILE A 2 14.77 3.90 -1.12
N SER A 3 14.25 4.64 -0.14
CA SER A 3 13.17 4.15 0.72
C SER A 3 11.80 4.46 0.14
N LEU A 4 10.85 3.55 0.34
CA LEU A 4 9.45 3.80 0.05
C LEU A 4 8.81 4.48 1.25
N ASN A 5 8.03 5.54 0.99
CA ASN A 5 7.12 6.08 1.97
C ASN A 5 5.70 5.72 1.54
N LEU A 6 5.12 4.70 2.18
CA LEU A 6 3.78 4.21 1.85
C LEU A 6 2.72 5.30 1.99
N SER A 7 2.83 6.16 3.01
CA SER A 7 1.93 7.30 3.22
C SER A 7 1.93 8.27 2.03
N LYS A 8 3.10 8.54 1.44
CA LYS A 8 3.20 9.33 0.20
C LYS A 8 2.58 8.62 -1.00
N LEU A 9 2.71 7.29 -1.09
CA LEU A 9 2.14 6.53 -2.20
C LEU A 9 0.61 6.56 -2.16
N VAL A 10 0.03 6.21 -1.01
CA VAL A 10 -1.44 6.18 -0.83
C VAL A 10 -2.05 7.58 -0.83
N GLY A 11 -1.27 8.62 -0.47
CA GLY A 11 -1.71 10.01 -0.52
C GLY A 11 -1.78 10.61 -1.93
N LYS A 12 -1.24 9.95 -2.97
CA LYS A 12 -1.37 10.44 -4.37
C LYS A 12 -2.82 10.31 -4.80
N LYS A 13 -3.40 11.38 -5.35
CA LYS A 13 -4.83 11.45 -5.73
C LYS A 13 -5.30 10.26 -6.58
N GLU A 14 -4.53 9.88 -7.59
CA GLU A 14 -4.88 8.75 -8.48
C GLU A 14 -4.80 7.42 -7.74
N THR A 15 -3.75 7.20 -6.97
CA THR A 15 -3.60 6.00 -6.13
C THR A 15 -4.73 5.88 -5.12
N ALA A 16 -5.03 6.96 -4.39
CA ALA A 16 -6.12 7.02 -3.43
C ALA A 16 -7.47 6.67 -4.07
N ARG A 17 -7.72 7.17 -5.29
CA ARG A 17 -8.93 6.86 -6.04
C ARG A 17 -9.03 5.37 -6.38
N ILE A 18 -7.96 4.78 -6.94
CA ILE A 18 -7.92 3.36 -7.27
C ILE A 18 -8.15 2.50 -6.02
N ILE A 19 -7.49 2.84 -4.91
CA ILE A 19 -7.66 2.14 -3.64
C ILE A 19 -9.12 2.20 -3.17
N ASN A 20 -9.73 3.39 -3.18
CA ASN A 20 -11.12 3.57 -2.76
C ASN A 20 -12.10 2.82 -3.67
N ASP A 21 -11.90 2.85 -4.98
CA ASP A 21 -12.76 2.16 -5.95
C ASP A 21 -12.68 0.63 -5.73
N VAL A 22 -11.47 0.10 -5.52
CA VAL A 22 -11.27 -1.33 -5.20
C VAL A 22 -11.87 -1.67 -3.85
N ALA A 23 -11.62 -0.86 -2.81
CA ALA A 23 -12.15 -1.12 -1.47
C ALA A 23 -13.68 -1.11 -1.44
N ALA A 24 -14.32 -0.16 -2.13
CA ALA A 24 -15.76 -0.09 -2.28
C ALA A 24 -16.32 -1.34 -2.99
N SER A 25 -15.60 -1.89 -3.98
CA SER A 25 -16.03 -3.10 -4.69
C SER A 25 -15.98 -4.38 -3.83
N ILE A 26 -15.13 -4.42 -2.80
CA ILE A 26 -15.00 -5.57 -1.89
C ILE A 26 -16.17 -5.61 -0.88
N GLY A 27 -16.75 -4.45 -0.56
CA GLY A 27 -17.95 -4.34 0.26
C GLY A 27 -17.75 -4.65 1.75
N ILE A 28 -16.51 -4.51 2.25
CA ILE A 28 -16.16 -4.62 3.68
C ILE A 28 -15.34 -3.40 4.12
N PRO A 29 -15.30 -3.07 5.42
CA PRO A 29 -14.34 -2.11 5.95
C PRO A 29 -12.91 -2.53 5.64
N ILE A 30 -12.13 -1.63 5.05
CA ILE A 30 -10.72 -1.84 4.72
C ILE A 30 -9.93 -0.65 5.25
N GLY A 31 -8.85 -0.95 5.94
CA GLY A 31 -7.86 0.00 6.42
C GLY A 31 -6.48 -0.32 5.86
N ILE A 32 -5.72 0.71 5.52
CA ILE A 32 -4.31 0.61 5.14
C ILE A 32 -3.48 1.24 6.23
N PHE A 33 -2.47 0.52 6.70
CA PHE A 33 -1.64 0.89 7.83
C PHE A 33 -0.17 0.92 7.44
N ASN A 34 0.62 1.75 8.13
CA ASN A 34 2.08 1.66 8.07
C ASN A 34 2.59 0.49 8.95
N THR A 35 3.91 0.28 8.95
CA THR A 35 4.58 -0.75 9.78
C THR A 35 4.43 -0.52 11.28
N GLU A 36 4.16 0.70 11.72
CA GLU A 36 3.92 1.07 13.12
C GLU A 36 2.45 0.84 13.54
N GLY A 37 1.59 0.40 12.63
CA GLY A 37 0.16 0.18 12.89
C GLY A 37 -0.70 1.44 12.81
N LYS A 38 -0.17 2.58 12.38
CA LYS A 38 -0.92 3.82 12.15
C LYS A 38 -1.75 3.71 10.86
N LEU A 39 -3.05 4.01 10.96
CA LEU A 39 -3.95 4.11 9.81
C LEU A 39 -3.51 5.25 8.87
N LEU A 40 -3.32 4.91 7.61
CA LEU A 40 -2.98 5.83 6.51
C LEU A 40 -4.20 6.17 5.66
N MET A 41 -5.11 5.22 5.46
CA MET A 41 -6.30 5.36 4.62
C MET A 41 -7.36 4.33 4.99
N GLY A 42 -8.63 4.66 4.78
CA GLY A 42 -9.75 3.74 4.98
C GLY A 42 -10.32 3.81 6.39
N VAL A 43 -10.84 2.68 6.86
CA VAL A 43 -11.49 2.54 8.18
C VAL A 43 -10.71 1.52 9.00
N ASP A 44 -10.40 1.87 10.24
CA ASP A 44 -9.91 0.90 11.22
C ASP A 44 -11.14 0.22 11.84
N ASP A 45 -11.30 -1.05 11.52
CA ASP A 45 -12.33 -1.89 12.11
C ASP A 45 -11.65 -2.78 13.14
N GLU A 46 -11.87 -2.47 14.42
CA GLU A 46 -11.24 -3.17 15.55
C GLU A 46 -11.67 -4.65 15.62
N GLU A 47 -12.78 -5.03 14.98
CA GLU A 47 -13.21 -6.43 14.89
C GLU A 47 -12.38 -7.23 13.87
N VAL A 48 -11.78 -6.56 12.88
CA VAL A 48 -10.97 -7.19 11.83
C VAL A 48 -9.50 -7.21 12.22
N THR A 49 -9.11 -8.27 12.92
CA THR A 49 -7.72 -8.47 13.37
C THR A 49 -6.79 -9.00 12.27
N GLU A 50 -7.33 -9.62 11.23
CA GLU A 50 -6.54 -10.19 10.14
C GLU A 50 -6.05 -9.10 9.16
N ARG A 51 -4.73 -8.92 9.14
CA ARG A 51 -4.03 -7.99 8.26
C ARG A 51 -3.12 -8.73 7.29
N LEU A 52 -3.15 -8.32 6.03
CA LEU A 52 -2.28 -8.81 4.98
C LEU A 52 -1.12 -7.84 4.72
N PRO A 53 0.12 -8.34 4.53
CA PRO A 53 1.28 -7.49 4.37
C PRO A 53 1.31 -6.85 2.97
N ILE A 54 1.71 -5.58 2.94
CA ILE A 54 2.16 -4.91 1.72
C ILE A 54 3.67 -5.11 1.64
N LYS A 55 4.12 -5.82 0.60
CA LYS A 55 5.52 -6.19 0.45
C LYS A 55 6.21 -5.35 -0.61
N LEU A 56 7.45 -4.98 -0.33
CA LEU A 56 8.41 -4.44 -1.28
C LEU A 56 9.62 -5.38 -1.29
N SER A 57 9.70 -6.23 -2.30
CA SER A 57 10.63 -7.37 -2.30
C SER A 57 10.40 -8.24 -1.03
N ASP A 58 11.41 -8.37 -0.17
CA ASP A 58 11.34 -9.15 1.07
C ASP A 58 10.97 -8.30 2.31
N GLU A 59 10.76 -6.99 2.14
CA GLU A 59 10.42 -6.07 3.23
C GLU A 59 8.92 -5.83 3.32
N ILE A 60 8.38 -5.77 4.53
CA ILE A 60 7.00 -5.34 4.79
C ILE A 60 6.99 -3.83 4.98
N VAL A 61 6.29 -3.10 4.12
CA VAL A 61 6.20 -1.63 4.14
C VAL A 61 4.88 -1.11 4.71
N GLY A 62 3.95 -2.01 5.02
CA GLY A 62 2.66 -1.71 5.63
C GLY A 62 1.71 -2.90 5.60
N TRP A 63 0.44 -2.63 5.92
CA TRP A 63 -0.58 -3.65 6.11
C TRP A 63 -1.93 -3.22 5.54
N VAL A 64 -2.74 -4.20 5.15
CA VAL A 64 -4.14 -4.02 4.73
C VAL A 64 -5.03 -4.87 5.63
N SER A 65 -6.05 -4.29 6.27
CA SER A 65 -7.09 -5.05 6.98
C SER A 65 -8.20 -5.50 6.02
N GLY A 66 -8.98 -6.50 6.44
CA GLY A 66 -10.06 -7.10 5.64
C GLY A 66 -9.83 -8.57 5.30
N GLY A 67 -8.81 -9.20 5.89
CA GLY A 67 -8.48 -10.62 5.71
C GLY A 67 -8.32 -11.02 4.24
N GLU A 68 -8.69 -12.26 3.92
CA GLU A 68 -8.56 -12.83 2.57
C GLU A 68 -9.27 -12.02 1.48
N LYS A 69 -10.41 -11.40 1.80
CA LYS A 69 -11.17 -10.56 0.86
C LYS A 69 -10.37 -9.33 0.39
N ALA A 70 -9.42 -8.85 1.20
CA ALA A 70 -8.55 -7.73 0.86
C ALA A 70 -7.22 -8.15 0.20
N SER A 71 -7.01 -9.45 -0.08
CA SER A 71 -5.76 -9.97 -0.67
C SER A 71 -5.39 -9.36 -2.01
N GLY A 72 -6.38 -9.12 -2.86
CA GLY A 72 -6.19 -8.42 -4.14
C GLY A 72 -5.66 -7.00 -3.95
N LEU A 73 -6.16 -6.28 -2.94
CA LEU A 73 -5.72 -4.93 -2.64
C LEU A 73 -4.30 -4.90 -2.04
N ALA A 74 -3.97 -5.84 -1.14
CA ALA A 74 -2.60 -6.00 -0.62
C ALA A 74 -1.60 -6.30 -1.75
N THR A 75 -1.98 -7.16 -2.69
CA THR A 75 -1.19 -7.49 -3.89
C THR A 75 -1.00 -6.27 -4.78
N LEU A 76 -2.08 -5.52 -5.04
CA LEU A 76 -2.04 -4.30 -5.84
C LEU A 76 -1.12 -3.25 -5.22
N LEU A 77 -1.23 -3.00 -3.91
CA LEU A 77 -0.38 -2.05 -3.20
C LEU A 77 1.10 -2.46 -3.20
N SER A 78 1.38 -3.77 -3.10
CA SER A 78 2.73 -4.31 -3.21
C SER A 78 3.31 -4.05 -4.60
N PHE A 79 2.52 -4.29 -5.66
CA PHE A 79 2.90 -3.99 -7.03
C PHE A 79 3.16 -2.49 -7.27
N MET A 80 2.26 -1.62 -6.80
CA MET A 80 2.42 -0.17 -6.91
C MET A 80 3.65 0.35 -6.15
N SER A 81 3.92 -0.24 -4.99
CA SER A 81 5.11 0.04 -4.18
C SER A 81 6.40 -0.29 -4.92
N ALA A 82 6.47 -1.47 -5.54
CA ALA A 82 7.61 -1.88 -6.35
C ALA A 82 7.82 -0.93 -7.54
N LYS A 83 6.74 -0.58 -8.27
CA LYS A 83 6.83 0.33 -9.42
C LYS A 83 7.28 1.73 -9.06
N GLU A 84 6.90 2.25 -7.90
CA GLU A 84 7.36 3.55 -7.43
C GLU A 84 8.87 3.56 -7.16
N ILE A 85 9.41 2.48 -6.59
CA ILE A 85 10.84 2.35 -6.30
C ILE A 85 11.65 2.16 -7.58
N GLU A 86 11.23 1.26 -8.47
CA GLU A 86 11.86 1.07 -9.78
C GLU A 86 11.99 2.41 -10.53
N ARG A 87 10.90 3.20 -10.56
CA ARG A 87 10.89 4.52 -11.21
C ARG A 87 11.91 5.50 -10.60
N LYS A 88 12.04 5.51 -9.27
CA LYS A 88 13.01 6.39 -8.59
C LYS A 88 14.44 5.93 -8.82
N GLN A 89 14.69 4.62 -8.84
CA GLN A 89 16.00 4.05 -9.11
C GLN A 89 16.48 4.42 -10.51
N LEU A 90 15.62 4.24 -11.53
CA LEU A 90 15.94 4.63 -12.91
C LEU A 90 16.22 6.14 -13.03
N ALA A 91 15.49 6.99 -12.31
CA ALA A 91 15.74 8.42 -12.32
C ALA A 91 17.11 8.78 -11.73
N GLU A 92 17.48 8.19 -10.58
CA GLU A 92 18.80 8.38 -9.97
C GLU A 92 19.94 7.88 -10.87
N GLU A 93 19.76 6.75 -11.56
CA GLU A 93 20.75 6.23 -12.51
C GLU A 93 20.99 7.17 -13.70
N ILE A 94 19.96 7.87 -14.17
CA ILE A 94 20.08 8.87 -15.24
C ILE A 94 20.76 10.14 -14.74
N LEU A 95 20.41 10.61 -13.55
CA LEU A 95 20.98 11.82 -12.94
C LEU A 95 22.46 11.68 -12.56
N ASN A 96 22.90 10.46 -12.27
CA ASN A 96 24.30 10.16 -11.92
C ASN A 96 25.16 9.77 -13.15
N LYS A 97 24.65 9.95 -14.37
CA LYS A 97 25.39 9.86 -15.63
C LYS A 97 25.62 11.25 -16.21
#